data_AF-D5RJR4-F1
#
_entry.id   AF-D5RJR4-F1
#
_cell.length_a   1.000
_cell.length_b   1.000
_cell.length_c   1.000
_cell.angle_alpha   90.00
_cell.angle_beta   90.00
_cell.angle_gamma   90.00
#
_symmetry.space_group_name_H-M   'P 1'
#
loop_
_entity.id
_entity.type
_entity.pdbx_description
1 polymer ?
#
loop_
_entity_poly.entity_id
_entity_poly.type
_entity_poly.pdbx_seq_one_letter_code
_entity_poly.pdbx_strand_id
1 'polypeptide(L)'
;MLASPAMAEFAAAELHQLEAALAETGQPLAALRALEALARPRLGHALCTAMRFDAASMTVQRLYSSDPAAYPPGGQKPKRDTAWGRQVLLEGRPFLGEGEAAIRGAFDDHALILGLGLRSVLNLPIRLGGRCLGTLNFLWREEHVPAGRRATAQALALMGSAAWAA
;
A
#
# COMPACT_ATOMS: atom_id res chain seq x y z
N MET A 1 2.05 -22.23 -21.52
CA MET A 1 2.53 -20.85 -21.37
C MET A 1 1.40 -20.06 -20.71
N LEU A 2 1.50 -19.73 -19.41
CA LEU A 2 0.51 -18.85 -18.78
C LEU A 2 0.77 -17.43 -19.31
N ALA A 3 -0.24 -16.79 -19.90
CA ALA A 3 -0.11 -15.42 -20.37
C ALA A 3 0.34 -14.52 -19.21
N SER A 4 1.37 -13.69 -19.44
CA SER A 4 1.78 -12.68 -18.47
C SER A 4 0.58 -11.78 -18.16
N PRO A 5 0.29 -11.48 -16.88
CA PRO A 5 -0.85 -10.63 -16.55
C PRO A 5 -0.63 -9.24 -17.15
N ALA A 6 -1.59 -8.78 -17.95
CA ALA A 6 -1.58 -7.42 -18.47
C ALA A 6 -1.70 -6.43 -17.30
N MET A 7 -0.82 -5.44 -17.27
CA MET A 7 -0.93 -4.29 -16.38
C MET A 7 -1.96 -3.30 -16.93
N ALA A 8 -2.55 -2.50 -16.05
CA ALA A 8 -3.41 -1.41 -16.48
C ALA A 8 -2.61 -0.36 -17.27
N GLU A 9 -3.27 0.24 -18.27
CA GLU A 9 -2.76 1.39 -19.01
C GLU A 9 -2.92 2.68 -18.18
N PHE A 10 -2.03 3.65 -18.41
CA PHE A 10 -2.07 4.97 -17.79
C PHE A 10 -2.09 6.04 -18.88
N ALA A 11 -3.06 6.94 -18.83
CA ALA A 11 -3.14 8.06 -19.74
C ALA A 11 -2.06 9.09 -19.39
N ALA A 12 -1.49 9.75 -20.42
CA ALA A 12 -0.47 10.78 -20.22
C ALA A 12 -0.92 11.91 -19.28
N ALA A 13 -2.20 12.29 -19.32
CA ALA A 13 -2.77 13.30 -18.43
C ALA A 13 -2.73 12.87 -16.95
N GLU A 14 -2.96 11.59 -16.66
CA GLU A 14 -2.92 11.05 -15.30
C GLU A 14 -1.48 11.03 -14.76
N LEU A 15 -0.50 10.72 -15.62
CA LEU A 15 0.91 10.75 -15.24
C LEU A 15 1.39 12.18 -14.94
N HIS A 16 0.98 13.16 -15.75
CA HIS A 16 1.28 14.57 -15.47
C HIS A 16 0.64 15.06 -14.16
N GLN A 17 -0.56 14.57 -13.80
CA GLN A 17 -1.17 14.90 -12.52
C GLN A 17 -0.37 14.35 -11.33
N LEU A 18 0.13 13.11 -11.44
CA LEU A 18 0.99 12.54 -10.41
C LEU A 18 2.33 13.30 -10.31
N GLU A 19 2.94 13.66 -11.44
CA GLU A 19 4.16 14.48 -11.48
C GLU A 19 3.95 15.85 -10.83
N ALA A 20 2.88 16.55 -11.18
CA ALA A 20 2.54 17.85 -10.59
C ALA A 20 2.39 17.73 -9.06
N ALA A 21 1.66 16.71 -8.59
CA ALA A 21 1.49 16.46 -7.16
C ALA A 21 2.81 16.08 -6.45
N LEU A 22 3.75 15.46 -7.15
CA LEU A 22 5.10 15.18 -6.65
C LEU A 22 5.97 16.45 -6.54
N ALA A 23 5.69 17.49 -7.34
CA ALA A 23 6.41 18.76 -7.31
C ALA A 23 5.88 19.76 -6.27
N GLU A 24 4.73 19.50 -5.63
CA GLU A 24 4.14 20.38 -4.62
C GLU A 24 4.87 20.37 -3.28
N THR A 25 4.72 21.45 -2.49
CA THR A 25 5.31 21.59 -1.14
C THR A 25 4.58 20.79 -0.05
N GLY A 26 3.38 20.28 -0.34
CA GLY A 26 2.50 19.54 0.60
C GLY A 26 2.83 18.06 0.76
N GLN A 27 4.11 17.67 0.69
CA GLN A 27 4.51 16.27 0.75
C GLN A 27 4.41 15.67 2.17
N PRO A 28 4.14 14.36 2.28
CA PRO A 28 3.90 13.41 1.18
C PRO A 28 2.43 13.35 0.71
N LEU A 29 1.55 14.19 1.28
CA LEU A 29 0.12 14.00 1.19
C LEU A 29 -0.44 14.25 -0.21
N ALA A 30 0.04 15.28 -0.92
CA ALA A 30 -0.39 15.59 -2.28
C ALA A 30 -0.12 14.40 -3.22
N ALA A 31 1.11 13.88 -3.21
CA ALA A 31 1.49 12.73 -4.02
C ALA A 31 0.71 11.46 -3.66
N LEU A 32 0.48 11.18 -2.37
CA LEU A 32 -0.28 10.01 -1.93
C LEU A 32 -1.75 10.07 -2.35
N ARG A 33 -2.37 11.26 -2.35
CA ARG A 33 -3.73 11.47 -2.86
C ARG A 33 -3.79 11.27 -4.38
N ALA A 34 -2.85 11.83 -5.13
CA ALA A 34 -2.78 11.64 -6.58
C ALA A 34 -2.58 10.15 -6.93
N LEU A 35 -1.74 9.44 -6.17
CA LEU A 35 -1.52 8.02 -6.35
C LEU A 35 -2.77 7.18 -6.06
N GLU A 36 -3.52 7.50 -5.00
CA GLU A 36 -4.78 6.82 -4.70
C GLU A 36 -5.85 7.07 -5.78
N ALA A 37 -5.97 8.31 -6.25
CA ALA A 37 -6.85 8.67 -7.37
C ALA A 37 -6.51 7.88 -8.64
N LEU A 38 -5.22 7.70 -8.93
CA LEU A 38 -4.74 6.90 -10.05
C LEU A 38 -5.04 5.40 -9.88
N ALA A 39 -4.91 4.90 -8.65
CA ALA A 39 -5.07 3.50 -8.30
C ALA A 39 -6.53 3.04 -8.27
N ARG A 40 -7.45 3.89 -7.81
CA ARG A 40 -8.85 3.54 -7.53
C ARG A 40 -9.61 2.95 -8.73
N PRO A 41 -9.62 3.56 -9.94
CA PRO A 41 -10.35 2.99 -11.08
C PRO A 41 -9.75 1.68 -11.60
N ARG A 42 -8.46 1.42 -11.36
CA ARG A 42 -7.74 0.25 -11.88
C ARG A 42 -7.77 -0.94 -10.93
N LEU A 43 -7.68 -0.65 -9.64
CA LEU A 43 -7.59 -1.68 -8.61
C LEU A 43 -8.95 -2.02 -8.02
N GLY A 44 -9.91 -1.08 -8.00
CA GLY A 44 -11.21 -1.29 -7.33
C GLY A 44 -11.06 -1.60 -5.83
N HIS A 45 -9.99 -1.14 -5.20
CA HIS A 45 -9.73 -1.37 -3.78
C HIS A 45 -10.75 -0.58 -2.93
N ALA A 46 -11.14 -1.16 -1.79
CA ALA A 46 -12.02 -0.52 -0.83
C ALA A 46 -11.27 0.38 0.16
N LEU A 47 -9.99 0.08 0.44
CA LEU A 47 -9.13 0.86 1.32
C LEU A 47 -7.71 0.95 0.76
N CYS A 48 -7.14 2.16 0.74
CA CYS A 48 -5.74 2.43 0.47
C CYS A 48 -5.11 3.11 1.69
N THR A 49 -3.93 2.63 2.11
CA THR A 49 -3.17 3.29 3.17
C THR A 49 -1.69 3.33 2.84
N ALA A 50 -1.01 4.37 3.31
CA ALA A 50 0.42 4.55 3.16
C ALA A 50 1.07 4.66 4.54
N MET A 51 2.18 3.95 4.75
CA MET A 51 2.91 3.91 6.01
C MET A 51 4.35 4.36 5.79
N ARG A 52 4.91 5.17 6.69
CA ARG A 52 6.35 5.38 6.84
C ARG A 52 6.90 4.32 7.78
N PHE A 53 8.09 3.79 7.49
CA PHE A 53 8.79 2.83 8.33
C PHE A 53 10.00 3.49 9.00
N ASP A 54 10.05 3.41 10.33
CA ASP A 54 11.24 3.72 11.11
C ASP A 54 11.96 2.42 11.48
N ALA A 55 13.11 2.20 10.85
CA ALA A 55 13.93 1.01 11.03
C ALA A 55 14.59 0.94 12.42
N ALA A 56 14.88 2.07 13.06
CA ALA A 56 15.54 2.07 14.38
C ALA A 56 14.58 1.58 15.46
N SER A 57 13.33 2.08 15.44
CA SER A 57 12.30 1.68 16.39
C SER A 57 11.55 0.41 15.98
N MET A 58 11.68 -0.04 14.72
CA MET A 58 10.86 -1.09 14.12
C MET A 58 9.35 -0.77 14.18
N THR A 59 9.00 0.47 13.84
CA THR A 59 7.61 0.96 13.87
C THR A 59 7.16 1.45 12.50
N VAL A 60 5.86 1.33 12.24
CA VAL A 60 5.23 1.96 11.08
C VAL A 60 4.27 3.05 11.53
N GLN A 61 4.29 4.20 10.85
CA GLN A 61 3.40 5.32 11.07
C GLN A 61 2.58 5.59 9.81
N ARG A 62 1.26 5.76 9.96
CA ARG A 62 0.38 6.05 8.84
C ARG A 62 0.55 7.48 8.34
N LEU A 63 0.93 7.63 7.07
CA LEU A 63 1.01 8.91 6.37
C LEU A 63 -0.33 9.30 5.73
N TYR A 64 -1.05 8.31 5.19
CA TYR A 64 -2.29 8.53 4.44
C TYR A 64 -3.27 7.35 4.62
N SER A 65 -4.56 7.67 4.51
CA SER A 65 -5.67 6.71 4.44
C SER A 65 -6.78 7.24 3.55
N SER A 66 -7.34 6.39 2.69
CA SER A 66 -8.59 6.67 1.98
C SER A 66 -9.83 6.54 2.87
N ASP A 67 -9.68 6.01 4.09
CA ASP A 67 -10.69 5.97 5.15
C ASP A 67 -10.06 6.47 6.47
N PRO A 68 -9.95 7.79 6.67
CA PRO A 68 -9.33 8.36 7.87
C PRO A 68 -10.19 8.18 9.13
N ALA A 69 -11.49 7.86 8.99
CA ALA A 69 -12.36 7.63 10.15
C ALA A 69 -12.02 6.29 10.81
N ALA A 70 -11.87 5.22 10.03
CA ALA A 70 -11.43 3.92 10.54
C ALA A 70 -9.91 3.87 10.78
N TYR A 71 -9.13 4.53 9.92
CA TYR A 71 -7.66 4.49 9.94
C TYR A 71 -7.07 5.90 9.89
N PRO A 72 -7.05 6.63 11.02
CA PRO A 72 -6.55 7.99 11.06
C PRO A 72 -5.04 8.05 10.73
N PRO A 73 -4.60 9.06 9.95
CA PRO A 73 -3.18 9.39 9.81
C PRO A 73 -2.52 9.61 11.18
N GLY A 74 -1.21 9.36 11.26
CA GLY A 74 -0.45 9.45 12.51
C GLY A 74 -0.52 8.20 13.39
N GLY A 75 -1.45 7.26 13.15
CA GLY A 75 -1.51 5.99 13.84
C GLY A 75 -0.20 5.20 13.70
N GLN A 76 0.35 4.71 14.82
CA GLN A 76 1.61 3.99 14.89
C GLN A 76 1.42 2.56 15.38
N LYS A 77 2.23 1.63 14.85
CA LYS A 77 2.24 0.23 15.30
C LYS A 77 3.67 -0.33 15.33
N PRO A 78 4.07 -1.01 16.42
CA PRO A 78 5.31 -1.77 16.42
C PRO A 78 5.19 -2.98 15.50
N LYS A 79 6.29 -3.33 14.82
CA LYS A 79 6.38 -4.48 13.90
C LYS A 79 7.57 -5.39 14.17
N ARG A 80 8.29 -5.13 15.26
CA ARG A 80 9.35 -5.99 15.79
C ARG A 80 8.82 -7.40 16.02
N ASP A 81 9.65 -8.40 15.68
CA ASP A 81 9.38 -9.83 15.89
C ASP A 81 8.13 -10.40 15.21
N THR A 82 7.51 -9.66 14.29
CA THR A 82 6.39 -10.17 13.48
C THR A 82 6.91 -10.81 12.18
N ALA A 83 6.29 -11.93 11.76
CA ALA A 83 6.58 -12.55 10.47
C ALA A 83 6.31 -11.59 9.31
N TRP A 84 5.23 -10.81 9.41
CA TRP A 84 4.90 -9.74 8.46
C TRP A 84 6.00 -8.66 8.40
N GLY A 85 6.49 -8.20 9.55
CA GLY A 85 7.54 -7.19 9.62
C GLY A 85 8.85 -7.67 9.00
N ARG A 86 9.22 -8.93 9.26
CA ARG A 86 10.36 -9.56 8.58
C ARG A 86 10.18 -9.60 7.07
N GLN A 87 9.07 -10.14 6.58
CA GLN A 87 8.81 -10.30 5.15
C GLN A 87 8.76 -8.95 4.41
N VAL A 88 7.97 -8.00 4.91
CA VAL A 88 7.67 -6.77 4.19
C VAL A 88 8.74 -5.71 4.42
N LEU A 89 9.12 -5.47 5.68
CA LEU A 89 9.98 -4.33 6.03
C LEU A 89 11.47 -4.67 5.93
N LEU A 90 11.87 -5.89 6.31
CA LEU A 90 13.29 -6.29 6.31
C LEU A 90 13.71 -6.92 4.97
N GLU A 91 12.95 -7.91 4.50
CA GLU A 91 13.25 -8.62 3.26
C GLU A 91 12.75 -7.87 2.01
N GLY A 92 11.88 -6.88 2.19
CA GLY A 92 11.37 -6.07 1.09
C GLY A 92 10.49 -6.86 0.12
N ARG A 93 9.80 -7.89 0.61
CA ARG A 93 8.91 -8.75 -0.19
C ARG A 93 7.44 -8.35 0.04
N PRO A 94 6.61 -8.23 -1.02
CA PRO A 94 5.18 -8.02 -0.85
C PRO A 94 4.51 -9.07 0.04
N PHE A 95 3.48 -8.66 0.78
CA PHE A 95 2.58 -9.57 1.47
C PHE A 95 1.21 -9.55 0.79
N LEU A 96 0.74 -10.70 0.34
CA LEU A 96 -0.63 -10.92 -0.13
C LEU A 96 -1.34 -11.81 0.89
N GLY A 97 -2.36 -11.27 1.53
CA GLY A 97 -3.26 -12.02 2.40
C GLY A 97 -4.63 -12.13 1.76
N GLU A 98 -5.08 -13.35 1.51
CA GLU A 98 -6.39 -13.66 0.91
C GLU A 98 -7.19 -14.50 1.91
N GLY A 99 -8.39 -14.04 2.22
CA GLY A 99 -9.28 -14.68 3.17
C GLY A 99 -9.04 -14.29 4.62
N GLU A 100 -10.02 -14.67 5.44
CA GLU A 100 -10.06 -14.31 6.86
C GLU A 100 -8.88 -14.89 7.64
N ALA A 101 -8.48 -16.13 7.36
CA ALA A 101 -7.37 -16.79 8.05
C ALA A 101 -6.05 -16.04 7.85
N ALA A 102 -5.76 -15.60 6.62
CA ALA A 102 -4.57 -14.83 6.31
C ALA A 102 -4.56 -13.47 7.01
N ILE A 103 -5.72 -12.79 7.08
CA ILE A 103 -5.87 -11.51 7.78
C ILE A 103 -5.66 -11.68 9.28
N ARG A 104 -6.29 -12.69 9.90
CA ARG A 104 -6.14 -12.98 11.34
C ARG A 104 -4.71 -13.33 11.72
N GLY A 105 -4.00 -14.05 10.86
CA GLY A 105 -2.61 -14.44 11.11
C GLY A 105 -1.60 -13.29 10.98
N ALA A 106 -1.93 -12.21 10.27
CA ALA A 106 -0.99 -11.14 9.94
C ALA A 106 -1.25 -9.80 10.65
N PHE A 107 -2.49 -9.54 11.11
CA PHE A 107 -2.88 -8.23 11.63
C PHE A 107 -3.58 -8.32 13.00
N ASP A 108 -3.08 -7.56 13.97
CA ASP A 108 -3.68 -7.45 15.30
C ASP A 108 -5.08 -6.81 15.24
N ASP A 109 -5.29 -5.90 14.28
CA ASP A 109 -6.57 -5.24 14.00
C ASP A 109 -7.45 -6.02 13.00
N HIS A 110 -7.26 -7.33 12.88
CA HIS A 110 -8.06 -8.18 12.01
C HIS A 110 -9.56 -8.01 12.23
N ALA A 111 -10.01 -7.82 13.48
CA ALA A 111 -11.43 -7.60 13.79
C ALA A 111 -11.99 -6.34 13.10
N LEU A 112 -11.22 -5.24 13.08
CA LEU A 112 -11.58 -4.02 12.37
C LEU A 112 -11.58 -4.24 10.85
N ILE A 113 -10.52 -4.85 10.31
CA ILE A 113 -10.40 -5.16 8.88
C ILE A 113 -11.62 -5.97 8.39
N LEU A 114 -11.96 -7.04 9.12
CA LEU A 114 -13.07 -7.92 8.78
C LEU A 114 -14.43 -7.24 8.99
N GLY A 115 -14.56 -6.40 10.02
CA GLY A 115 -15.75 -5.61 10.31
C GLY A 115 -16.06 -4.54 9.25
N LEU A 116 -15.04 -4.01 8.58
CA LEU A 116 -15.19 -3.16 7.39
C LEU A 116 -15.60 -3.95 6.13
N GLY A 117 -15.66 -5.27 6.22
CA GLY A 117 -15.98 -6.18 5.12
C GLY A 117 -14.79 -6.42 4.18
N LEU A 118 -13.56 -6.13 4.61
CA LEU A 118 -12.36 -6.39 3.83
C LEU A 118 -11.99 -7.88 3.96
N ARG A 119 -11.58 -8.49 2.85
CA ARG A 119 -11.32 -9.94 2.75
C ARG A 119 -9.99 -10.26 2.09
N SER A 120 -9.29 -9.27 1.54
CA SER A 120 -7.91 -9.43 1.10
C SER A 120 -7.12 -8.14 1.24
N VAL A 121 -5.80 -8.29 1.27
CA VAL A 121 -4.83 -7.21 1.43
C VAL A 121 -3.56 -7.50 0.65
N LEU A 122 -3.04 -6.47 -0.01
CA LEU A 122 -1.72 -6.44 -0.61
C LEU A 122 -0.91 -5.32 0.04
N ASN A 123 0.15 -5.67 0.76
CA ASN A 123 1.12 -4.72 1.28
C ASN A 123 2.37 -4.71 0.41
N LEU A 124 2.67 -3.56 -0.18
CA LEU A 124 3.80 -3.35 -1.07
C LEU A 124 4.86 -2.53 -0.34
N PRO A 125 6.07 -3.07 -0.14
CA PRO A 125 7.16 -2.29 0.43
C PRO A 125 7.64 -1.25 -0.57
N ILE A 126 7.80 -0.01 -0.09
CA ILE A 126 8.45 1.07 -0.84
C ILE A 126 9.94 1.00 -0.54
N ARG A 127 10.76 0.74 -1.56
CA ARG A 127 12.21 0.52 -1.40
C ARG A 127 13.03 1.48 -2.23
N LEU A 128 14.00 2.14 -1.60
CA LEU A 128 14.97 3.03 -2.24
C LEU A 128 16.34 2.84 -1.57
N GLY A 129 17.40 2.77 -2.38
CA GLY A 129 18.78 2.57 -1.87
C GLY A 129 18.93 1.30 -1.02
N GLY A 130 18.27 0.21 -1.41
CA GLY A 130 18.32 -1.09 -0.71
C GLY A 130 17.47 -1.19 0.56
N ARG A 131 16.91 -0.08 1.06
CA ARG A 131 16.15 -0.03 2.31
C ARG A 131 14.65 0.10 2.05
N CYS A 132 13.82 -0.45 2.95
CA CYS A 132 12.39 -0.16 2.98
C CYS A 132 12.17 1.18 3.67
N LEU A 133 11.41 2.09 3.05
CA LEU A 133 11.03 3.39 3.62
C LEU A 133 9.62 3.37 4.21
N GLY A 134 8.83 2.33 3.91
CA GLY A 134 7.42 2.27 4.23
C GLY A 134 6.65 1.28 3.39
N THR A 135 5.32 1.34 3.45
CA THR A 135 4.46 0.48 2.65
C THR A 135 3.30 1.23 2.03
N LEU A 136 2.90 0.81 0.84
CA LEU A 136 1.62 1.15 0.22
C LEU A 136 0.72 -0.09 0.27
N ASN A 137 -0.49 0.08 0.80
CA ASN A 137 -1.36 -1.03 1.13
C ASN A 137 -2.71 -0.86 0.45
N PHE A 138 -3.19 -1.91 -0.21
CA PHE A 138 -4.53 -1.96 -0.81
C PHE A 138 -5.31 -3.11 -0.21
N LEU A 139 -6.58 -2.88 0.10
CA LEU A 139 -7.49 -3.90 0.63
C LEU A 139 -8.77 -3.94 -0.19
N TRP A 140 -9.31 -5.14 -0.38
CA TRP A 140 -10.51 -5.41 -1.16
C TRP A 140 -11.56 -6.12 -0.34
N ARG A 141 -12.82 -6.03 -0.79
CA ARG A 141 -13.94 -6.80 -0.22
C ARG A 141 -13.97 -8.22 -0.77
N GLU A 142 -13.38 -8.43 -1.94
CA GLU A 142 -13.17 -9.74 -2.54
C GLU A 142 -12.06 -10.50 -1.81
N GLU A 143 -12.23 -11.80 -1.68
CA GLU A 143 -11.26 -12.68 -1.03
C GLU A 143 -9.99 -12.91 -1.85
N HIS A 144 -10.11 -12.95 -3.18
CA HIS A 144 -8.99 -13.22 -4.09
C HIS A 144 -8.65 -12.00 -4.93
N VAL A 145 -7.35 -11.70 -5.05
CA VAL A 145 -6.83 -10.55 -5.80
C VAL A 145 -6.23 -11.05 -7.12
N PRO A 146 -6.85 -10.76 -8.28
CA PRO A 146 -6.34 -11.17 -9.58
C PRO A 146 -4.91 -10.68 -9.85
N ALA A 147 -4.12 -11.49 -10.57
CA ALA A 147 -2.72 -11.20 -10.86
C ALA A 147 -2.49 -9.83 -11.54
N GLY A 148 -3.39 -9.41 -12.44
CA GLY A 148 -3.31 -8.10 -13.10
C GLY A 148 -3.47 -6.91 -12.14
N ARG A 149 -4.31 -7.04 -11.09
CA ARG A 149 -4.42 -6.02 -10.02
C ARG A 149 -3.11 -5.95 -9.22
N ARG A 150 -2.48 -7.09 -8.95
CA ARG A 150 -1.20 -7.15 -8.22
C ARG A 150 -0.07 -6.46 -8.99
N ALA A 151 0.06 -6.76 -10.29
CA ALA A 151 1.07 -6.14 -11.15
C ALA A 151 0.84 -4.62 -11.28
N THR A 152 -0.42 -4.19 -11.45
CA THR A 152 -0.78 -2.76 -11.50
C THR A 152 -0.46 -2.05 -10.19
N ALA A 153 -0.78 -2.66 -9.04
CA ALA A 153 -0.48 -2.09 -7.73
C ALA A 153 1.04 -1.95 -7.50
N GLN A 154 1.84 -2.92 -7.95
CA GLN A 154 3.30 -2.85 -7.91
C GLN A 154 3.84 -1.68 -8.73
N ALA A 155 3.33 -1.46 -9.95
CA ALA A 155 3.73 -0.33 -10.77
C ALA A 155 3.36 1.03 -10.13
N LEU A 156 2.17 1.13 -9.53
CA LEU A 156 1.75 2.30 -8.76
C LEU A 156 2.69 2.57 -7.58
N ALA A 157 3.05 1.53 -6.81
CA ALA A 157 4.00 1.68 -5.70
C ALA A 157 5.38 2.19 -6.18
N LEU A 158 5.84 1.76 -7.36
CA LEU A 158 7.09 2.26 -7.96
C LEU A 158 6.98 3.73 -8.37
N MET A 159 5.91 4.11 -9.10
CA MET A 159 5.67 5.49 -9.52
C MET A 159 5.53 6.46 -8.33
N GLY A 160 4.87 6.02 -7.26
CA GLY A 160 4.65 6.81 -6.05
C GLY A 160 5.81 6.80 -5.05
N SER A 161 6.90 6.06 -5.32
CA SER A 161 7.99 5.86 -4.36
C SER A 161 8.68 7.15 -3.92
N ALA A 162 8.71 8.17 -4.79
CA ALA A 162 9.25 9.50 -4.49
C ALA A 162 8.52 10.19 -3.32
N ALA A 163 7.25 9.87 -3.06
CA ALA A 163 6.50 10.39 -1.91
C ALA A 163 7.08 9.95 -0.55
N TRP A 164 7.95 8.92 -0.50
CA TRP A 164 8.65 8.51 0.72
C TRP A 164 10.06 9.06 0.84
N ALA A 165 10.61 9.60 -0.25
CA ALA A 165 11.94 10.20 -0.28
C ALA A 165 11.95 11.66 0.20
N ALA A 166 10.78 12.32 0.19
CA ALA A 166 10.52 13.62 0.80
C ALA A 166 10.31 13.49 2.33
#